data_AF-F1Z0E8-F1
#
_entry.id   AF-F1Z0E8-F1
#
_cell.length_a   1.000
_cell.length_b   1.000
_cell.length_c   1.000
_cell.angle_alpha   90.00
_cell.angle_beta   90.00
_cell.angle_gamma   90.00
#
_symmetry.space_group_name_H-M   'P 1'
#
loop_
_entity.id
_entity.type
_entity.pdbx_description
1 polymer ?
#
loop_
_entity_poly.entity_id
_entity_poly.type
_entity_poly.pdbx_seq_one_letter_code
_entity_poly.pdbx_strand_id
1 'polypeptide(L)'
;MIKGLVNVLTGKKTLEDYKKSIQFWSILLFFIASLTLIINGKLHLTSFGKGVLIGVALALFVLIGRNYYLLGNEKKLKEAYLSAYDERNQQIFLVASAFALSLQAIIVSIGLILFAFWSIEWSIIGFLIIDLYVLLISFIGTKIILDKVI
;
A
#
# COMPACT_ATOMS: atom_id res chain seq x y z
N MET A 1 -4.00 -29.28 8.12
CA MET A 1 -4.28 -28.23 7.13
C MET A 1 -3.73 -26.86 7.55
N ILE A 2 -3.99 -26.39 8.79
CA ILE A 2 -3.48 -25.10 9.31
C ILE A 2 -1.94 -25.02 9.37
N LYS A 3 -1.25 -26.07 9.83
CA LYS A 3 0.23 -26.11 9.82
C LYS A 3 0.86 -26.02 8.42
N GLY A 4 0.19 -26.53 7.39
CA GLY A 4 0.66 -26.43 6.00
C GLY A 4 0.52 -25.02 5.44
N LEU A 5 -0.59 -24.34 5.74
CA LEU A 5 -0.80 -22.93 5.43
C LEU A 5 0.22 -22.04 6.17
N VAL A 6 0.45 -22.30 7.46
CA VAL A 6 1.47 -21.59 8.25
C VAL A 6 2.85 -21.79 7.63
N ASN A 7 3.23 -22.99 7.21
CA ASN A 7 4.55 -23.25 6.63
C ASN A 7 4.72 -22.63 5.22
N VAL A 8 3.65 -22.50 4.44
CA VAL A 8 3.65 -21.74 3.17
C VAL A 8 3.78 -20.23 3.41
N LEU A 9 3.24 -19.74 4.54
CA LEU A 9 3.31 -18.34 4.95
C LEU A 9 4.61 -17.97 5.68
N THR A 10 5.27 -18.94 6.34
CA THR A 10 6.46 -18.74 7.19
C THR A 10 7.74 -19.39 6.66
N GLY A 11 7.66 -20.21 5.61
CA GLY A 11 8.83 -20.80 4.97
C GLY A 11 9.74 -19.71 4.38
N LYS A 12 11.06 -19.86 4.53
CA LYS A 12 12.05 -18.99 3.87
C LYS A 12 11.83 -19.07 2.36
N LYS A 13 11.18 -18.06 1.80
CA LYS A 13 10.92 -17.97 0.36
C LYS A 13 12.26 -17.86 -0.35
N THR A 14 12.48 -18.70 -1.36
CA THR A 14 13.72 -18.63 -2.14
C THR A 14 13.74 -17.38 -3.01
N LEU A 15 14.92 -17.02 -3.55
CA LEU A 15 15.03 -15.92 -4.51
C LEU A 15 14.15 -16.16 -5.76
N GLU A 16 14.01 -17.42 -6.20
CA GLU A 16 13.16 -17.78 -7.32
C GLU A 16 11.66 -17.58 -7.01
N ASP A 17 11.24 -17.93 -5.79
CA ASP A 17 9.87 -17.69 -5.34
C ASP A 17 9.56 -16.19 -5.26
N TYR A 18 10.53 -15.39 -4.81
CA TYR A 18 10.42 -13.93 -4.79
C TYR A 18 10.30 -13.36 -6.21
N LYS A 19 11.10 -13.85 -7.16
CA LYS A 19 11.02 -13.48 -8.58
C LYS A 19 9.65 -13.78 -9.17
N LYS A 20 9.14 -15.02 -8.97
CA LYS A 20 7.80 -15.44 -9.42
C LYS A 20 6.71 -14.60 -8.79
N SER A 21 6.84 -14.27 -7.50
CA SER A 21 5.89 -13.40 -6.80
C SER A 21 5.85 -12.00 -7.40
N ILE A 22 7.01 -11.37 -7.65
CA ILE A 22 7.05 -10.04 -8.30
C ILE A 22 6.43 -10.09 -9.69
N GLN A 23 6.69 -11.13 -10.48
CA GLN A 23 6.08 -11.31 -11.80
C GLN A 23 4.56 -11.42 -11.72
N PHE A 24 4.06 -12.29 -10.84
CA PHE A 24 2.62 -12.47 -10.62
C PHE A 24 1.96 -11.15 -10.22
N TRP A 25 2.51 -10.45 -9.23
CA TRP A 25 1.99 -9.16 -8.78
C TRP A 25 2.04 -8.10 -9.87
N SER A 26 3.09 -8.06 -10.70
CA SER A 26 3.20 -7.09 -11.79
C SER A 26 2.11 -7.29 -12.86
N ILE A 27 1.84 -8.55 -13.21
CA ILE A 27 0.76 -8.90 -14.15
C ILE A 27 -0.59 -8.51 -13.55
N LEU A 28 -0.84 -8.86 -12.29
CA LEU A 28 -2.07 -8.52 -11.59
C LEU A 28 -2.29 -7.01 -11.51
N LEU A 29 -1.26 -6.25 -11.12
CA LEU A 29 -1.30 -4.79 -11.08
C LEU A 29 -1.57 -4.18 -12.46
N PHE A 30 -1.01 -4.76 -13.53
CA PHE A 30 -1.26 -4.32 -14.90
C PHE A 30 -2.73 -4.46 -15.29
N PHE A 31 -3.37 -5.59 -14.94
CA PHE A 31 -4.81 -5.77 -15.15
C PHE A 31 -5.63 -4.77 -14.35
N ILE A 32 -5.29 -4.53 -13.08
CA ILE A 32 -5.99 -3.54 -12.24
C ILE A 32 -5.84 -2.12 -12.82
N ALA A 33 -4.63 -1.72 -13.23
CA ALA A 33 -4.36 -0.40 -13.81
C ALA A 33 -5.15 -0.20 -15.12
N SER A 34 -5.15 -1.20 -15.99
CA SER A 34 -5.90 -1.17 -17.25
C SER A 34 -7.41 -1.12 -17.01
N LEU A 35 -7.92 -1.92 -16.08
CA LEU A 35 -9.34 -1.92 -15.70
C LEU A 35 -9.77 -0.54 -15.14
N THR A 36 -8.92 0.07 -14.31
CA THR A 36 -9.13 1.41 -13.75
C THR A 36 -9.29 2.46 -14.85
N LEU A 37 -8.45 2.42 -15.89
CA LEU A 37 -8.55 3.33 -17.03
C LEU A 37 -9.81 3.08 -17.88
N ILE A 38 -10.18 1.81 -18.10
CA ILE A 38 -11.41 1.45 -18.82
C ILE A 38 -12.64 1.98 -18.09
N ILE A 39 -12.71 1.80 -16.77
CA ILE A 39 -13.79 2.32 -15.92
C ILE A 39 -13.86 3.85 -16.04
N ASN A 40 -12.72 4.54 -15.96
CA ASN A 40 -12.65 5.98 -16.09
C ASN A 40 -13.19 6.51 -17.43
N GLY A 41 -13.00 5.76 -18.52
CA GLY A 41 -13.50 6.12 -19.85
C GLY A 41 -14.99 5.81 -20.07
N LYS A 42 -15.53 4.79 -19.38
CA LYS A 42 -16.91 4.33 -19.59
C LYS A 42 -17.93 4.91 -18.60
N LEU A 43 -17.50 5.30 -17.39
CA LEU A 43 -18.40 5.82 -16.37
C LEU A 43 -18.44 7.36 -16.37
N HIS A 44 -19.64 7.90 -16.18
CA HIS A 44 -19.84 9.33 -15.89
C HIS A 44 -19.45 9.63 -14.44
N LEU A 45 -18.15 9.78 -14.21
CA LEU A 45 -17.59 10.15 -12.92
C LEU A 45 -17.47 11.67 -12.77
N THR A 46 -17.52 12.15 -11.53
CA THR A 46 -17.19 13.54 -11.19
C THR A 46 -15.74 13.86 -11.57
N SER A 47 -15.41 15.14 -11.73
CA SER A 47 -14.02 15.56 -12.02
C SER A 47 -13.02 15.00 -11.00
N PHE A 48 -13.40 15.00 -9.71
CA PHE A 48 -12.62 14.39 -8.63
C PHE A 48 -12.43 12.88 -8.83
N GLY A 49 -13.52 12.13 -9.07
CA GLY A 49 -13.44 10.68 -9.28
C GLY A 49 -12.55 10.29 -10.46
N LYS A 50 -12.64 11.04 -11.57
CA LYS A 50 -11.75 10.85 -12.72
C LYS A 50 -10.29 11.09 -12.36
N GLY A 51 -10.00 12.18 -11.65
CA GLY A 51 -8.66 12.51 -11.18
C GLY A 51 -8.07 11.40 -10.29
N VAL A 52 -8.87 10.87 -9.35
CA VAL A 52 -8.46 9.78 -8.47
C VAL A 52 -8.12 8.52 -9.27
N LEU A 53 -8.98 8.09 -10.20
CA LEU A 53 -8.72 6.88 -10.99
C LEU A 53 -7.47 7.02 -11.88
N ILE A 54 -7.26 8.20 -12.48
CA ILE A 54 -6.03 8.48 -13.25
C ILE A 54 -4.80 8.42 -12.33
N GLY A 55 -4.86 9.05 -11.15
CA GLY A 55 -3.77 9.02 -10.17
C GLY A 55 -3.43 7.60 -9.72
N VAL A 56 -4.44 6.78 -9.41
CA VAL A 56 -4.27 5.36 -9.06
C VAL A 56 -3.64 4.59 -10.21
N ALA A 57 -4.14 4.75 -11.44
CA ALA A 57 -3.58 4.07 -12.61
C ALA A 57 -2.10 4.45 -12.82
N LEU A 58 -1.75 5.74 -12.72
CA LEU A 58 -0.36 6.21 -12.83
C LEU A 58 0.53 5.60 -11.74
N ALA A 59 0.09 5.61 -10.48
CA ALA A 59 0.83 5.01 -9.37
C ALA A 59 1.08 3.51 -9.60
N LEU A 60 0.08 2.79 -10.09
CA LEU A 60 0.20 1.36 -10.43
C LEU A 60 1.20 1.14 -11.58
N PHE A 61 1.17 1.96 -12.64
CA PHE A 61 2.15 1.86 -13.73
C PHE A 61 3.59 2.13 -13.27
N VAL A 62 3.79 3.09 -12.36
CA VAL A 62 5.11 3.33 -11.76
C VAL A 62 5.59 2.10 -10.98
N LEU A 63 4.72 1.47 -10.19
CA LEU A 63 5.05 0.23 -9.46
C LEU A 63 5.39 -0.93 -10.40
N ILE A 64 4.63 -1.09 -11.48
CA ILE A 64 4.88 -2.09 -12.51
C ILE A 64 6.25 -1.85 -13.17
N GLY A 65 6.54 -0.60 -13.57
CA GLY A 65 7.83 -0.23 -14.16
C GLY A 65 9.01 -0.53 -13.22
N ARG A 66 8.88 -0.19 -11.93
CA ARG A 66 9.86 -0.57 -10.90
C ARG A 66 10.06 -2.07 -10.82
N ASN A 67 8.98 -2.86 -10.84
CA ASN A 67 9.07 -4.31 -10.75
C ASN A 67 9.75 -4.93 -11.98
N TYR A 68 9.43 -4.45 -13.19
CA TYR A 68 10.13 -4.89 -14.40
C TYR A 68 11.62 -4.53 -14.38
N TYR A 69 11.97 -3.34 -13.88
CA TYR A 69 13.37 -2.95 -13.67
C TYR A 69 14.09 -3.91 -12.72
N LEU A 70 13.46 -4.30 -11.61
CA LEU A 70 14.02 -5.30 -10.68
C LEU A 70 14.18 -6.67 -11.36
N LEU A 71 13.19 -7.13 -12.12
CA LEU A 71 13.22 -8.43 -12.79
C LEU A 71 14.30 -8.52 -13.88
N GLY A 72 14.64 -7.40 -14.53
CA GLY A 72 15.68 -7.31 -15.54
C GLY A 72 17.11 -7.23 -14.98
N ASN A 73 17.29 -7.07 -13.66
CA ASN A 73 18.59 -6.92 -13.03
C ASN A 73 18.73 -7.84 -11.80
N GLU A 74 19.40 -8.98 -11.97
CA GLU A 74 19.54 -10.00 -10.93
C GLU A 74 20.21 -9.47 -9.65
N LYS A 75 21.19 -8.56 -9.78
CA LYS A 75 21.84 -7.95 -8.62
C LYS A 75 20.84 -7.12 -7.82
N LYS A 76 20.07 -6.26 -8.49
CA LYS A 76 19.03 -5.44 -7.85
C LYS A 76 17.89 -6.28 -7.29
N LEU A 77 17.52 -7.35 -7.97
CA LEU A 77 16.54 -8.32 -7.48
C LEU A 77 16.99 -8.98 -6.18
N LYS A 78 18.26 -9.40 -6.10
CA LYS A 78 18.85 -9.99 -4.91
C LYS A 78 18.94 -8.99 -3.75
N GLU A 79 19.35 -7.75 -4.03
CA GLU A 79 19.34 -6.66 -3.03
C GLU A 79 17.92 -6.41 -2.48
N ALA A 80 16.92 -6.33 -3.36
CA ALA A 80 15.52 -6.14 -2.97
C ALA A 80 14.96 -7.33 -2.17
N TYR A 81 15.33 -8.56 -2.56
CA TYR A 81 15.01 -9.78 -1.83
C TYR A 81 15.59 -9.72 -0.41
N LEU A 82 16.89 -9.45 -0.27
CA LEU A 82 17.54 -9.40 1.05
C LEU A 82 16.91 -8.32 1.94
N SER A 83 16.63 -7.13 1.39
CA SER A 83 15.98 -6.05 2.13
C SER A 83 14.54 -6.41 2.56
N ALA A 84 13.79 -7.15 1.73
CA ALA A 84 12.41 -7.55 2.05
C ALA A 84 12.32 -8.65 3.13
N TYR A 85 13.35 -9.49 3.26
CA TYR A 85 13.42 -10.55 4.27
C TYR A 85 14.37 -10.22 5.42
N ASP A 86 14.87 -8.98 5.49
CA ASP A 86 15.59 -8.49 6.65
C ASP A 86 14.61 -8.31 7.81
N GLU A 87 14.87 -9.01 8.91
CA GLU A 87 14.03 -9.00 10.12
C GLU A 87 13.84 -7.57 10.64
N ARG A 88 14.88 -6.72 10.57
CA ARG A 88 14.78 -5.33 11.02
C ARG A 88 13.80 -4.54 10.17
N ASN A 89 13.91 -4.66 8.85
CA ASN A 89 13.00 -3.96 7.93
C ASN A 89 11.55 -4.43 8.10
N GLN A 90 11.34 -5.73 8.37
CA GLN A 90 10.01 -6.27 8.63
C GLN A 90 9.43 -5.73 9.94
N GLN A 91 10.23 -5.64 11.00
CA GLN A 91 9.81 -5.05 12.27
C GLN A 91 9.47 -3.56 12.11
N ILE A 92 10.33 -2.78 11.45
CA ILE A 92 10.07 -1.37 11.16
C ILE A 92 8.75 -1.21 10.38
N PHE A 93 8.54 -2.01 9.35
CA PHE A 93 7.31 -1.98 8.55
C PHE A 93 6.07 -2.33 9.39
N LEU A 94 6.16 -3.36 10.24
CA LEU A 94 5.06 -3.79 11.09
C LEU A 94 4.68 -2.70 12.11
N VAL A 95 5.67 -2.12 12.79
CA VAL A 95 5.44 -1.05 13.77
C VAL A 95 4.87 0.19 13.09
N ALA A 96 5.43 0.61 11.95
CA ALA A 96 4.92 1.75 11.19
C ALA A 96 3.48 1.53 10.71
N SER A 97 3.15 0.32 10.24
CA SER A 97 1.80 -0.05 9.81
C SER A 97 0.83 -0.07 10.98
N ALA A 98 1.22 -0.68 12.11
CA ALA A 98 0.38 -0.77 13.31
C ALA A 98 0.08 0.62 13.89
N PHE A 99 1.08 1.51 13.90
CA PHE A 99 0.91 2.90 14.31
C PHE A 99 -0.03 3.66 13.39
N ALA A 100 0.19 3.60 12.07
CA ALA A 100 -0.67 4.26 11.09
C ALA A 100 -2.13 3.77 11.19
N LEU A 101 -2.34 2.46 11.31
CA LEU A 101 -3.68 1.87 11.47
C LEU A 101 -4.36 2.28 12.78
N SER A 102 -3.60 2.37 13.87
CA SER A 102 -4.13 2.81 15.16
C SER A 102 -4.54 4.28 15.10
N LEU A 103 -3.71 5.13 14.49
CA LEU A 103 -4.03 6.53 14.27
C LEU A 103 -5.28 6.71 13.39
N GLN A 104 -5.37 5.92 12.32
CA GLN A 104 -6.54 5.88 11.43
C GLN A 104 -7.82 5.53 12.20
N ALA A 105 -7.77 4.48 13.02
CA ALA A 105 -8.91 4.05 13.82
C ALA A 105 -9.37 5.14 14.79
N ILE A 106 -8.42 5.86 15.40
CA ILE A 106 -8.72 7.00 16.29
C ILE A 106 -9.40 8.13 15.52
N ILE A 107 -8.87 8.53 14.35
CA ILE A 107 -9.42 9.64 13.55
C ILE A 107 -10.84 9.35 13.08
N VAL A 108 -11.07 8.14 12.56
CA VAL A 108 -12.41 7.70 12.14
C VAL A 108 -13.35 7.66 13.35
N SER A 109 -12.91 7.15 14.50
CA SER A 109 -13.73 7.12 15.72
C SER A 109 -14.09 8.52 16.21
N ILE A 110 -13.16 9.46 16.22
CA ILE A 110 -13.41 10.87 16.57
C ILE A 110 -14.42 11.48 15.60
N GLY A 111 -14.24 11.26 14.29
CA GLY A 111 -15.19 11.73 13.28
C GLY A 111 -16.61 11.22 13.53
N LEU A 112 -16.75 9.94 13.86
CA LEU A 112 -18.03 9.31 14.19
C LEU A 112 -18.65 9.90 15.48
N ILE A 113 -17.85 10.12 16.53
CA ILE A 113 -18.32 10.72 17.78
C ILE A 113 -18.80 12.16 17.56
N LEU A 114 -18.03 12.97 16.82
CA LEU A 114 -18.41 14.35 16.50
C LEU A 114 -19.71 14.42 15.70
N PHE A 115 -19.89 13.49 14.75
CA PHE A 115 -21.15 13.38 14.02
C PHE A 115 -22.31 12.90 14.90
N ALA A 116 -22.11 11.85 15.71
CA ALA A 116 -23.18 11.23 16.48
C ALA A 116 -23.70 12.11 17.63
N PHE A 117 -22.81 12.81 18.34
CA PHE A 117 -23.17 13.57 19.54
C PHE A 117 -23.36 15.07 19.29
N TRP A 118 -22.63 15.65 18.34
CA TRP A 118 -22.69 17.08 18.03
C TRP A 118 -23.28 17.39 16.66
N SER A 119 -23.70 16.37 15.89
CA SER A 119 -24.26 16.52 14.54
C SER A 119 -23.39 17.38 13.63
N ILE A 120 -22.06 17.35 13.84
CA ILE A 120 -21.12 18.10 12.98
C ILE A 120 -21.02 17.36 11.66
N GLU A 121 -21.53 17.98 10.61
CA GLU A 121 -21.44 17.47 9.24
C GLU A 121 -20.13 17.91 8.59
N TRP A 122 -19.43 16.96 7.98
CA TRP A 122 -18.19 17.20 7.27
C TRP A 122 -18.38 16.80 5.81
N SER A 123 -17.71 17.50 4.90
CA SER A 123 -17.60 17.01 3.53
C SER A 123 -16.86 15.67 3.55
N ILE A 124 -17.52 14.60 3.10
CA ILE A 124 -16.93 13.25 3.01
C ILE A 124 -15.65 13.29 2.18
N ILE A 125 -15.63 14.05 1.09
CA ILE A 125 -14.43 14.18 0.24
C ILE A 125 -13.29 14.85 1.02
N GLY A 126 -13.59 15.93 1.75
CA GLY A 126 -12.60 16.61 2.59
C GLY A 126 -12.03 15.70 3.68
N PHE A 127 -12.90 14.96 4.36
CA PHE A 127 -12.51 13.97 5.36
C PHE A 127 -11.59 12.89 4.77
N LEU A 128 -11.98 12.28 3.64
CA LEU A 128 -11.17 11.24 2.97
C LEU A 128 -9.80 11.75 2.51
N ILE A 129 -9.71 13.00 2.06
CA ILE A 129 -8.43 13.59 1.66
C ILE A 129 -7.51 13.76 2.88
N ILE A 130 -8.03 14.36 3.96
CA ILE A 130 -7.27 14.56 5.20
C ILE A 130 -6.81 13.21 5.76
N ASP A 131 -7.73 12.25 5.83
CA ASP A 131 -7.50 10.91 6.32
C ASP A 131 -6.41 10.19 5.51
N LEU A 132 -6.46 10.25 4.17
CA LEU A 132 -5.42 9.71 3.30
C LEU A 132 -4.04 10.34 3.58
N TYR A 133 -3.96 11.66 3.72
CA TYR A 133 -2.70 12.33 4.01
C TYR A 133 -2.15 11.95 5.39
N VAL A 134 -3.00 11.87 6.41
CA VAL A 134 -2.56 11.44 7.75
C VAL A 134 -2.04 10.01 7.71
N LEU A 135 -2.70 9.10 6.98
CA LEU A 135 -2.22 7.73 6.79
C LEU A 135 -0.83 7.70 6.13
N LEU A 136 -0.65 8.44 5.02
CA LEU A 136 0.63 8.49 4.31
C LEU A 136 1.75 9.08 5.16
N ILE A 137 1.49 10.21 5.83
CA ILE A 137 2.47 10.92 6.65
C ILE A 137 2.84 10.10 7.89
N SER A 138 1.85 9.51 8.57
CA SER A 138 2.12 8.68 9.76
C SER A 138 2.93 7.45 9.42
N PHE A 139 2.60 6.74 8.33
CA PHE A 139 3.34 5.57 7.90
C PHE A 139 4.78 5.93 7.48
N ILE A 140 4.94 6.89 6.56
CA ILE A 140 6.26 7.29 6.06
C ILE A 140 7.11 7.90 7.17
N GLY A 141 6.53 8.79 7.98
CA GLY A 141 7.20 9.45 9.09
C GLY A 141 7.70 8.44 10.12
N THR A 142 6.85 7.50 10.55
CA THR A 142 7.24 6.45 11.50
C THR A 142 8.34 5.56 10.93
N LYS A 143 8.21 5.17 9.64
CA LYS A 143 9.24 4.38 8.97
C LYS A 143 10.60 5.09 8.96
N ILE A 144 10.63 6.38 8.59
CA ILE A 144 11.87 7.17 8.53
C ILE A 144 12.50 7.33 9.93
N ILE A 145 11.68 7.54 10.96
CA ILE A 145 12.17 7.68 12.34
C ILE A 145 12.78 6.37 12.81
N LEU A 146 12.07 5.24 12.63
CA LEU A 146 12.54 3.94 13.09
C LEU A 146 13.80 3.46 12.36
N ASP A 147 13.90 3.72 11.05
CA ASP A 147 15.09 3.39 10.25
C ASP A 147 16.36 4.12 10.72
N LYS A 148 16.22 5.26 11.41
CA LYS A 148 17.34 6.00 12.00
C LYS A 148 17.69 5.56 13.42
N VAL A 149 16.73 4.97 14.14
CA VAL A 149 16.87 4.64 15.57
C VAL A 149 17.27 3.18 15.78
N ILE A 150 16.85 2.28 14.89
CA ILE A 150 17.08 0.83 14.95
C ILE A 150 18.13 0.40 13.93
#